data_AF-A0A2S8A813-F1
#
_entry.id   AF-A0A2S8A813-F1
#
_cell.length_a   1.000
_cell.length_b   1.000
_cell.length_c   1.000
_cell.angle_alpha   90.00
_cell.angle_beta   90.00
_cell.angle_gamma   90.00
#
_symmetry.space_group_name_H-M   'P 1'
#
loop_
_entity.id
_entity.type
_entity.pdbx_description
1 polymer ?
#
loop_
_entity_poly.entity_id
_entity_poly.type
_entity_poly.pdbx_seq_one_letter_code
_entity_poly.pdbx_strand_id
1 'polypeptide(L)'
;MKNSILLLGILLFISCKTKEDYSKYTYIDEGIESDIYEISTIFPKEVELLTIFGERYPADPRFSHAEEINQMPLIAYDQSNFLYFRYMNNYKINDFKYNMTKNMIDTLSTEDMNVIRNSYAHKENKFVNFKFPEAEEYYKVIKEEYYSEISEEKKNKILEEYKDSKEEIKQAVIETRSLRYTITYAELQMPKEKIHFKFNSDLKKKIEFFGNEELYKKGYMFIYIFYNLDMFPHSGGLYVIRPKTKK
;
A
#
# COMPACT_ATOMS: atom_id res chain seq x y z
N MET A 1 21.26 -29.50 44.87
CA MET A 1 19.98 -29.50 44.12
C MET A 1 19.08 -28.28 44.41
N LYS A 2 19.62 -27.10 44.77
CA LYS A 2 18.81 -25.88 45.00
C LYS A 2 18.95 -24.79 43.92
N ASN A 3 19.97 -24.88 43.06
CA ASN A 3 20.24 -23.85 42.03
C ASN A 3 19.72 -24.20 40.64
N SER A 4 19.39 -25.47 40.36
CA SER A 4 18.90 -25.92 39.05
C SER A 4 17.44 -25.54 38.79
N ILE A 5 16.62 -25.48 39.84
CA ILE A 5 15.19 -25.11 39.76
C ILE A 5 15.04 -23.60 39.50
N LEU A 6 15.90 -22.78 40.09
CA LEU A 6 15.92 -21.34 39.88
C LEU A 6 16.33 -21.00 38.43
N LEU A 7 17.30 -21.73 37.87
CA LEU A 7 17.75 -21.57 36.49
C LEU A 7 16.68 -21.99 35.47
N LEU A 8 15.97 -23.10 35.73
CA LEU A 8 14.84 -23.54 34.90
C LEU A 8 13.68 -22.54 34.96
N GLY A 9 13.39 -21.99 36.15
CA GLY A 9 12.38 -20.93 36.32
C GLY A 9 12.72 -19.70 35.49
N ILE A 10 13.95 -19.20 35.56
CA ILE A 10 14.39 -18.03 34.77
C ILE A 10 14.33 -18.31 33.26
N LEU A 11 14.73 -19.50 32.81
CA LEU A 11 14.63 -19.90 31.39
C LEU A 11 13.18 -20.02 30.90
N LEU A 12 12.26 -20.53 31.74
CA LEU A 12 10.83 -20.61 31.43
C LEU A 12 10.16 -19.22 31.39
N PHE A 13 10.57 -18.29 32.25
CA PHE A 13 10.04 -16.91 32.25
C PHE A 13 10.59 -16.05 31.11
N ILE A 14 11.85 -16.24 30.67
CA ILE A 14 12.40 -15.55 29.49
C ILE A 14 11.79 -16.08 28.18
N SER A 15 11.32 -17.34 28.17
CA SER A 15 10.67 -17.97 27.02
C SER A 15 9.22 -17.51 26.80
N CYS A 16 8.58 -16.83 27.75
CA CYS A 16 7.25 -16.26 27.59
C CYS A 16 7.34 -14.82 27.07
N LYS A 17 7.97 -14.62 25.90
CA LYS A 17 7.63 -13.44 25.09
C LYS A 17 6.17 -13.60 24.72
N THR A 18 5.29 -12.81 25.32
CA THR A 18 3.92 -12.63 24.85
C THR A 18 3.98 -12.44 23.35
N LYS A 19 3.40 -13.38 22.58
CA LYS A 19 3.26 -13.23 21.13
C LYS A 19 2.55 -11.90 20.93
N GLU A 20 3.16 -11.02 20.13
CA GLU A 20 2.55 -9.74 19.80
C GLU A 20 1.17 -10.01 19.19
N ASP A 21 0.14 -9.37 19.76
CA ASP A 21 -1.22 -9.49 19.26
C ASP A 21 -1.36 -8.57 18.05
N TYR A 22 -1.41 -9.18 16.87
CA TYR A 22 -1.55 -8.48 15.59
C TYR A 22 -3.00 -8.17 15.23
N SER A 23 -4.00 -8.67 16.00
CA SER A 23 -5.41 -8.38 15.71
C SER A 23 -5.75 -6.90 15.89
N LYS A 24 -4.96 -6.16 16.68
CA LYS A 24 -5.08 -4.71 16.87
C LYS A 24 -4.65 -3.87 15.66
N TYR A 25 -3.97 -4.46 14.67
CA TYR A 25 -3.55 -3.74 13.47
C TYR A 25 -4.75 -3.59 12.54
N THR A 26 -5.13 -2.36 12.26
CA THR A 26 -6.24 -2.01 11.35
C THR A 26 -5.75 -1.99 9.90
N TYR A 27 -6.63 -2.30 8.95
CA TYR A 27 -6.29 -2.12 7.54
C TYR A 27 -6.08 -0.64 7.23
N ILE A 28 -5.10 -0.33 6.38
CA ILE A 28 -4.75 1.05 6.04
C ILE A 28 -5.94 1.85 5.45
N ASP A 29 -6.87 1.19 4.76
CA ASP A 29 -8.09 1.77 4.19
C ASP A 29 -9.26 1.89 5.16
N GLU A 30 -9.20 1.21 6.31
CA GLU A 30 -10.16 1.30 7.41
C GLU A 30 -9.81 2.40 8.43
N GLY A 31 -8.66 3.06 8.24
CA GLY A 31 -8.13 4.09 9.13
C GLY A 31 -7.23 3.52 10.23
N ILE A 32 -6.47 4.40 10.87
CA ILE A 32 -5.55 4.02 11.96
C ILE A 32 -6.13 4.40 13.32
N GLU A 33 -5.88 3.54 14.31
CA GLU A 33 -6.03 3.90 15.72
C GLU A 33 -4.81 4.75 16.15
N SER A 34 -4.89 6.05 15.91
CA SER A 34 -3.89 7.03 16.30
C SER A 34 -4.56 8.20 16.99
N ASP A 35 -3.94 8.78 18.03
CA ASP A 35 -4.44 10.00 18.68
C ASP A 35 -4.04 11.27 17.92
N ILE A 36 -2.93 11.21 17.17
CA ILE A 36 -2.28 12.37 16.57
C ILE A 36 -2.51 12.46 15.07
N TYR A 37 -2.56 11.33 14.38
CA TYR A 37 -2.61 11.21 12.93
C TYR A 37 -3.92 10.59 12.45
N GLU A 38 -4.27 10.87 11.22
CA GLU A 38 -5.32 10.20 10.47
C GLU A 38 -4.77 9.75 9.12
N ILE A 39 -5.33 8.66 8.59
CA ILE A 39 -5.13 8.25 7.21
C ILE A 39 -6.36 8.66 6.42
N SER A 40 -6.16 9.32 5.29
CA SER A 40 -7.20 9.59 4.31
C SER A 40 -6.84 8.93 2.98
N THR A 41 -7.82 8.29 2.38
CA THR A 41 -7.71 7.74 1.03
C THR A 41 -7.83 8.88 0.01
N ILE A 42 -6.81 9.08 -0.83
CA ILE A 42 -6.87 10.00 -1.98
C ILE A 42 -7.60 9.33 -3.13
N PHE A 43 -7.24 8.07 -3.42
CA PHE A 43 -8.03 7.19 -4.26
C PHE A 43 -7.92 5.74 -3.76
N PRO A 44 -9.00 4.96 -3.92
CA PRO A 44 -9.11 3.63 -3.33
C PRO A 44 -8.43 2.55 -4.20
N LYS A 45 -8.55 1.29 -3.79
CA LYS A 45 -7.85 0.14 -4.38
C LYS A 45 -8.27 -0.23 -5.80
N GLU A 46 -9.45 0.21 -6.22
CA GLU A 46 -10.03 -0.13 -7.54
C GLU A 46 -9.37 0.65 -8.69
N VAL A 47 -8.38 1.50 -8.40
CA VAL A 47 -7.70 2.30 -9.41
C VAL A 47 -6.20 2.07 -9.39
N GLU A 48 -5.60 2.05 -10.58
CA GLU A 48 -4.16 1.88 -10.78
C GLU A 48 -3.52 3.23 -11.08
N LEU A 49 -2.52 3.63 -10.29
CA LEU A 49 -1.72 4.83 -10.56
C LEU A 49 -0.83 4.58 -11.79
N LEU A 50 -0.93 5.46 -12.78
CA LEU A 50 -0.03 5.48 -13.92
C LEU A 50 1.06 6.52 -13.68
N THR A 51 2.16 6.42 -14.44
CA THR A 51 3.08 7.55 -14.55
C THR A 51 2.30 8.75 -15.06
N ILE A 52 2.76 9.98 -14.76
CA ILE A 52 2.08 11.18 -15.27
C ILE A 52 2.01 11.18 -16.80
N PHE A 53 2.88 10.41 -17.48
CA PHE A 53 2.93 10.23 -18.93
C PHE A 53 1.97 9.15 -19.46
N GLY A 54 1.37 8.33 -18.59
CA GLY A 54 0.37 7.32 -18.94
C GLY A 54 0.89 5.89 -19.00
N GLU A 55 2.12 5.64 -18.54
CA GLU A 55 2.70 4.30 -18.49
C GLU A 55 2.29 3.57 -17.20
N ARG A 56 2.16 2.24 -17.26
CA ARG A 56 1.86 1.43 -16.07
C ARG A 56 3.10 1.29 -15.18
N TYR A 57 2.87 1.19 -13.87
CA TYR A 57 3.93 1.06 -12.87
C TYR A 57 3.62 -0.01 -11.80
N PRO A 58 4.61 -0.87 -11.44
CA PRO A 58 5.88 -1.05 -12.13
C PRO A 58 5.70 -1.54 -13.57
N ALA A 59 6.64 -1.19 -14.44
CA ALA A 59 6.65 -1.65 -15.82
C ALA A 59 6.88 -3.16 -15.89
N ASP A 60 6.28 -3.82 -16.89
CA ASP A 60 6.60 -5.22 -17.20
C ASP A 60 8.12 -5.34 -17.48
N PRO A 61 8.87 -6.16 -16.73
CA PRO A 61 10.32 -6.29 -16.90
C PRO A 61 10.72 -6.83 -18.27
N ARG A 62 9.77 -7.36 -19.06
CA ARG A 62 9.98 -7.81 -20.44
C ARG A 62 10.00 -6.67 -21.45
N PHE A 63 9.56 -5.46 -21.07
CA PHE A 63 9.60 -4.29 -21.96
C PHE A 63 11.01 -3.71 -22.03
N SER A 64 11.43 -3.34 -23.24
CA SER A 64 12.78 -2.76 -23.49
C SER A 64 13.03 -1.45 -22.74
N HIS A 65 11.97 -0.71 -22.40
CA HIS A 65 12.03 0.56 -21.68
C HIS A 65 11.54 0.46 -20.23
N ALA A 66 11.47 -0.74 -19.64
CA ALA A 66 10.93 -0.94 -18.30
C ALA A 66 11.65 -0.10 -17.23
N GLU A 67 12.98 0.00 -17.31
CA GLU A 67 13.78 0.80 -16.38
C GLU A 67 13.47 2.30 -16.51
N GLU A 68 13.34 2.80 -17.74
CA GLU A 68 12.97 4.19 -18.02
C GLU A 68 11.58 4.51 -17.45
N ILE A 69 10.59 3.64 -17.68
CA ILE A 69 9.23 3.78 -17.15
C ILE A 69 9.23 3.79 -15.62
N ASN A 70 9.99 2.90 -14.97
CA ASN A 70 10.07 2.83 -13.51
C ASN A 70 10.69 4.10 -12.89
N GLN A 71 11.50 4.84 -13.66
CA GLN A 71 12.06 6.11 -13.24
C GLN A 71 11.10 7.29 -13.45
N MET A 72 10.09 7.15 -14.32
CA MET A 72 9.10 8.20 -14.55
C MET A 72 8.34 8.56 -13.26
N PRO A 73 7.91 9.83 -13.12
CA PRO A 73 7.13 10.27 -11.97
C PRO A 73 5.71 9.71 -12.04
N LEU A 74 5.23 9.19 -10.92
CA LEU A 74 3.83 8.80 -10.72
C LEU A 74 2.97 10.01 -10.32
N ILE A 75 3.57 10.93 -9.56
CA ILE A 75 2.94 12.12 -9.04
C ILE A 75 3.85 13.30 -9.34
N ALA A 76 3.31 14.36 -9.96
CA ALA A 76 3.98 15.64 -10.04
C ALA A 76 3.47 16.54 -8.91
N TYR A 77 4.38 17.13 -8.14
CA TYR A 77 4.05 18.06 -7.06
C TYR A 77 4.55 19.46 -7.41
N ASP A 78 3.67 20.45 -7.30
CA ASP A 78 4.05 21.85 -7.48
C ASP A 78 4.24 22.59 -6.15
N GLN A 79 4.99 23.69 -6.21
CA GLN A 79 5.22 24.58 -5.06
C GLN A 79 3.94 25.25 -4.53
N SER A 80 2.81 25.14 -5.23
CA SER A 80 1.50 25.63 -4.79
C SER A 80 0.70 24.57 -4.01
N ASN A 81 1.35 23.48 -3.59
CA ASN A 81 0.78 22.38 -2.83
C ASN A 81 -0.28 21.57 -3.59
N PHE A 82 -0.11 21.44 -4.91
CA PHE A 82 -0.93 20.54 -5.72
C PHE A 82 -0.16 19.29 -6.11
N LEU A 83 -0.85 18.15 -6.03
CA LEU A 83 -0.43 16.91 -6.66
C LEU A 83 -1.19 16.73 -7.96
N TYR A 84 -0.48 16.34 -9.01
CA TYR A 84 -1.04 15.96 -10.29
C TYR A 84 -0.70 14.50 -10.55
N PHE A 85 -1.72 13.71 -10.85
CA PHE A 85 -1.55 12.29 -11.09
C PHE A 85 -2.66 11.78 -12.00
N ARG A 86 -2.42 10.59 -12.54
CA ARG A 86 -3.31 9.90 -13.45
C ARG A 86 -3.56 8.52 -12.92
N TYR A 87 -4.81 8.08 -12.92
CA TYR A 87 -5.12 6.69 -12.64
C TYR A 87 -5.98 6.07 -13.74
N MET A 88 -5.92 4.75 -13.82
CA MET A 88 -6.78 3.94 -14.66
C MET A 88 -7.83 3.25 -13.78
N ASN A 89 -9.09 3.31 -14.21
CA ASN A 89 -10.20 2.55 -13.62
C ASN A 89 -10.97 1.89 -14.77
N ASN A 90 -11.09 0.56 -14.78
CA ASN A 90 -11.80 -0.19 -15.82
C ASN A 90 -11.38 0.23 -17.25
N TYR A 91 -10.07 0.30 -17.51
CA TYR A 91 -9.46 0.75 -18.78
C TYR A 91 -9.70 2.22 -19.15
N LYS A 92 -10.41 2.99 -18.34
CA LYS A 92 -10.55 4.44 -18.52
C LYS A 92 -9.46 5.18 -17.76
N ILE A 93 -8.70 5.98 -18.48
CA ILE A 93 -7.70 6.89 -17.91
C ILE A 93 -8.40 8.18 -17.48
N ASN A 94 -8.10 8.63 -16.26
CA ASN A 94 -8.63 9.88 -15.71
C ASN A 94 -7.48 10.67 -15.06
N ASP A 95 -7.49 11.98 -15.28
CA ASP A 95 -6.47 12.92 -14.79
C ASP A 95 -7.00 13.71 -13.60
N PHE A 96 -6.16 13.91 -12.59
CA PHE A 96 -6.57 14.54 -11.34
C PHE A 96 -5.57 15.56 -10.83
N LYS A 97 -6.13 16.50 -10.07
CA LYS A 97 -5.43 17.48 -9.27
C LYS A 97 -5.89 17.33 -7.83
N TYR A 98 -4.96 17.16 -6.90
CA TYR A 98 -5.24 17.12 -5.47
C TYR A 98 -4.65 18.35 -4.78
N ASN A 99 -5.50 19.12 -4.12
CA ASN A 99 -5.12 20.25 -3.30
C ASN A 99 -4.78 19.75 -1.89
N MET A 100 -3.50 19.74 -1.52
CA MET A 100 -3.06 19.24 -0.21
C MET A 100 -3.53 20.12 0.96
N THR A 101 -3.76 21.42 0.72
CA THR A 101 -4.21 22.36 1.75
C THR A 101 -5.69 22.16 2.06
N LYS A 102 -6.52 21.95 1.02
CA LYS A 102 -7.96 21.76 1.16
C LYS A 102 -8.37 20.30 1.30
N ASN A 103 -7.45 19.38 1.02
CA ASN A 103 -7.71 17.93 0.94
C ASN A 103 -8.84 17.61 -0.03
N MET A 104 -8.82 18.26 -1.19
CA MET A 104 -9.83 18.10 -2.24
C MET A 104 -9.19 17.56 -3.51
N ILE A 105 -9.89 16.63 -4.16
CA ILE A 105 -9.51 16.09 -5.47
C ILE A 105 -10.46 16.67 -6.53
N ASP A 106 -9.87 17.18 -7.61
CA ASP A 106 -10.56 17.70 -8.78
C ASP A 106 -10.15 16.87 -10.00
N THR A 107 -11.10 16.63 -10.91
CA THR A 107 -10.79 16.04 -12.22
C THR A 107 -10.19 17.11 -13.14
N LEU A 108 -9.16 16.74 -13.89
CA LEU A 108 -8.57 17.57 -14.94
C LEU A 108 -9.01 17.11 -16.32
N SER A 109 -9.09 18.05 -17.26
CA SER A 109 -9.17 17.71 -18.67
C SER A 109 -7.83 17.13 -19.16
N THR A 110 -7.88 16.37 -20.26
CA THR A 110 -6.66 15.84 -20.91
C THR A 110 -5.74 16.99 -21.36
N GLU A 111 -6.32 18.09 -21.83
CA GLU A 111 -5.62 19.30 -22.26
C GLU A 111 -4.87 19.95 -21.08
N ASP A 112 -5.52 20.09 -19.92
CA ASP A 112 -4.88 20.64 -18.72
C ASP A 112 -3.74 19.74 -18.24
N MET A 113 -3.94 18.42 -18.23
CA MET A 113 -2.89 17.49 -17.86
C MET A 113 -1.72 17.50 -18.86
N ASN A 114 -1.97 17.74 -20.15
CA ASN A 114 -0.91 17.95 -21.15
C ASN A 114 -0.05 19.16 -20.81
N VAL A 115 -0.66 20.27 -20.37
CA VAL A 115 0.08 21.46 -19.93
C VAL A 115 0.98 21.13 -18.75
N ILE A 116 0.47 20.40 -17.76
CA ILE A 116 1.24 19.96 -16.59
C ILE A 116 2.41 19.04 -17.00
N ARG A 117 2.15 18.02 -17.82
CA ARG A 117 3.18 17.10 -18.33
C ARG A 117 4.28 17.81 -19.09
N ASN A 118 3.91 18.68 -20.02
CA ASN A 118 4.86 19.43 -20.83
C ASN A 118 5.72 20.31 -19.92
N SER A 119 5.10 21.03 -19.00
CA SER A 119 5.80 21.86 -18.03
C SER A 119 6.76 21.04 -17.15
N TYR A 120 6.36 19.85 -16.69
CA TYR A 120 7.22 18.95 -15.92
C TYR A 120 8.41 18.46 -16.76
N ALA A 121 8.16 18.03 -18.00
CA ALA A 121 9.18 17.57 -18.93
C ALA A 121 10.21 18.66 -19.27
N HIS A 122 9.77 19.92 -19.37
CA HIS A 122 10.64 21.09 -19.56
C HIS A 122 11.33 21.56 -18.27
N LYS A 123 11.14 20.86 -17.14
CA LYS A 123 11.73 21.17 -15.84
C LYS A 123 11.47 22.60 -15.39
N GLU A 124 10.25 23.10 -15.62
CA GLU A 124 9.86 24.40 -15.08
C GLU A 124 10.03 24.40 -13.55
N ASN A 125 10.56 25.51 -13.01
CA ASN A 125 10.95 25.66 -11.61
C ASN A 125 9.79 25.60 -10.60
N LYS A 126 8.57 25.28 -11.04
CA LYS A 126 7.41 25.13 -10.15
C LYS A 126 7.27 23.73 -9.57
N PHE A 127 7.89 22.72 -10.19
CA PHE A 127 7.80 21.34 -9.72
C PHE A 127 8.96 20.99 -8.81
N VAL A 128 8.68 20.17 -7.79
CA VAL A 128 9.67 19.64 -6.87
C VAL A 128 9.64 18.11 -6.98
N ASN A 129 10.80 17.47 -6.82
CA ASN A 129 10.86 16.01 -6.77
C ASN A 129 9.99 15.53 -5.60
N PHE A 130 9.03 14.67 -5.90
CA PHE A 130 8.02 14.20 -4.96
C PHE A 130 8.13 12.71 -4.66
N LYS A 131 9.24 12.07 -5.02
CA LYS A 131 9.60 10.76 -4.46
C LYS A 131 10.33 10.98 -3.14
N PHE A 132 10.02 10.18 -2.12
CA PHE A 132 10.69 10.25 -0.82
C PHE A 132 11.33 8.90 -0.46
N PRO A 133 12.37 8.47 -1.21
CA PRO A 133 12.99 7.16 -1.02
C PRO A 133 13.58 6.99 0.38
N GLU A 134 14.06 8.07 1.00
CA GLU A 134 14.58 8.05 2.37
C GLU A 134 13.50 7.66 3.39
N ALA A 135 12.20 7.82 3.07
CA ALA A 135 11.12 7.39 3.95
C ALA A 135 11.08 5.87 4.18
N GLU A 136 11.73 5.07 3.32
CA GLU A 136 11.87 3.63 3.53
C GLU A 136 12.58 3.35 4.88
N GLU A 137 13.41 4.26 5.40
CA GLU A 137 14.06 4.11 6.71
C GLU A 137 13.09 4.19 7.90
N TYR A 138 11.95 4.88 7.71
CA TYR A 138 10.89 5.02 8.71
C TYR A 138 9.86 3.90 8.65
N TYR A 139 9.92 3.06 7.62
CA TYR A 139 8.97 1.98 7.41
C TYR A 139 9.60 0.63 7.76
N LYS A 140 8.88 -0.17 8.54
CA LYS A 140 9.33 -1.50 8.95
C LYS A 140 8.23 -2.52 8.77
N VAL A 141 8.54 -3.59 8.04
CA VAL A 141 7.71 -4.81 8.04
C VAL A 141 7.96 -5.55 9.36
N ILE A 142 6.91 -5.68 10.17
CA ILE A 142 6.95 -6.38 11.44
C ILE A 142 6.74 -7.89 11.23
N LYS A 143 5.77 -8.23 10.40
CA LYS A 143 5.38 -9.61 10.12
C LYS A 143 4.69 -9.73 8.78
N GLU A 144 4.83 -10.90 8.17
CA GLU A 144 4.05 -11.31 7.01
C GLU A 144 3.34 -12.63 7.35
N GLU A 145 2.06 -12.70 7.03
CA GLU A 145 1.24 -13.90 7.19
C GLU A 145 0.62 -14.27 5.86
N TYR A 146 0.80 -15.51 5.45
CA TYR A 146 0.22 -16.05 4.24
C TYR A 146 -1.18 -16.61 4.51
N TYR A 147 -2.13 -16.23 3.67
CA TYR A 147 -3.51 -16.69 3.70
C TYR A 147 -3.87 -17.37 2.37
N SER A 148 -4.69 -18.41 2.48
CA SER A 148 -5.27 -19.14 1.35
C SER A 148 -6.75 -19.38 1.66
N GLU A 149 -7.63 -18.68 0.95
CA GLU A 149 -9.05 -18.66 1.24
C GLU A 149 -9.87 -19.06 0.02
N ILE A 150 -10.97 -19.77 0.24
CA ILE A 150 -11.93 -20.11 -0.79
C ILE A 150 -13.33 -19.96 -0.21
N SER A 151 -14.27 -19.40 -0.98
CA SER A 151 -15.65 -19.33 -0.51
C SER A 151 -16.22 -20.73 -0.35
N GLU A 152 -17.05 -20.94 0.68
CA GLU A 152 -17.69 -22.24 0.92
C GLU A 152 -18.55 -22.66 -0.28
N GLU A 153 -19.21 -21.72 -0.96
CA GLU A 153 -19.95 -21.99 -2.20
C GLU A 153 -19.04 -22.58 -3.29
N LYS A 154 -17.87 -21.98 -3.52
CA LYS A 154 -16.93 -22.41 -4.56
C LYS A 154 -16.25 -23.73 -4.18
N LYS A 155 -15.93 -23.91 -2.91
CA LYS A 155 -15.43 -25.17 -2.35
C LYS A 155 -16.43 -26.30 -2.53
N ASN A 156 -17.70 -26.09 -2.16
CA ASN A 156 -18.77 -27.08 -2.33
C ASN A 156 -18.99 -27.43 -3.81
N LYS A 157 -18.94 -26.44 -4.70
CA LYS A 157 -19.02 -26.67 -6.15
C LYS A 157 -17.87 -27.57 -6.66
N ILE A 158 -16.64 -27.36 -6.17
CA ILE A 158 -15.49 -28.21 -6.52
C ILE A 158 -15.69 -29.63 -5.97
N LEU A 159 -16.15 -29.76 -4.72
CA LEU A 159 -16.37 -31.07 -4.10
C LEU A 159 -17.41 -31.90 -4.86
N GLU A 160 -18.45 -31.27 -5.42
CA GLU A 160 -19.44 -31.94 -6.28
C GLU A 160 -18.89 -32.24 -7.68
N GLU A 161 -18.21 -31.27 -8.33
CA GLU A 161 -17.62 -31.42 -9.67
C GLU A 161 -16.59 -32.56 -9.71
N TYR A 162 -15.84 -32.73 -8.63
CA TYR A 162 -14.79 -33.75 -8.49
C TYR A 162 -15.18 -34.89 -7.55
N LYS A 163 -16.47 -35.15 -7.31
CA LYS A 163 -16.93 -36.12 -6.30
C LYS A 163 -16.33 -37.52 -6.41
N ASP A 164 -16.15 -38.01 -7.65
CA ASP A 164 -15.61 -39.33 -7.96
C ASP A 164 -14.07 -39.36 -8.02
N SER A 165 -13.41 -38.21 -7.84
CA SER A 165 -11.96 -38.10 -7.78
C SER A 165 -11.41 -38.44 -6.39
N LYS A 166 -10.13 -38.81 -6.33
CA LYS A 166 -9.39 -38.98 -5.07
C LYS A 166 -9.37 -37.67 -4.27
N GLU A 167 -9.35 -37.78 -2.95
CA GLU A 167 -9.33 -36.62 -2.05
C GLU A 167 -8.13 -35.69 -2.29
N GLU A 168 -6.97 -36.27 -2.60
CA GLU A 168 -5.75 -35.54 -2.97
C GLU A 168 -5.98 -34.59 -4.16
N ILE A 169 -6.76 -35.04 -5.16
CA ILE A 169 -7.09 -34.24 -6.33
C ILE A 169 -8.06 -33.12 -5.95
N LYS A 170 -9.07 -33.42 -5.13
CA LYS A 170 -10.03 -32.41 -4.63
C LYS A 170 -9.31 -31.30 -3.88
N GLN A 171 -8.42 -31.65 -2.96
CA GLN A 171 -7.63 -30.68 -2.20
C GLN A 171 -6.69 -29.87 -3.11
N ALA A 172 -6.01 -30.51 -4.06
CA ALA A 172 -5.17 -29.80 -5.03
C ALA A 172 -5.96 -28.79 -5.87
N VAL A 173 -7.18 -29.14 -6.31
CA VAL A 173 -8.05 -28.22 -7.06
C VAL A 173 -8.55 -27.08 -6.18
N ILE A 174 -8.94 -27.36 -4.94
CA ILE A 174 -9.33 -26.34 -3.95
C ILE A 174 -8.18 -25.36 -3.73
N GLU A 175 -6.98 -25.85 -3.47
CA GLU A 175 -5.78 -25.01 -3.29
C GLU A 175 -5.49 -24.16 -4.53
N THR A 176 -5.66 -24.71 -5.72
CA THR A 176 -5.44 -23.99 -6.99
C THR A 176 -6.49 -22.92 -7.23
N ARG A 177 -7.72 -23.14 -6.77
CA ARG A 177 -8.85 -22.20 -6.92
C ARG A 177 -8.99 -21.24 -5.72
N SER A 178 -8.14 -21.38 -4.70
CA SER A 178 -8.12 -20.51 -3.53
C SER A 178 -7.45 -19.18 -3.86
N LEU A 179 -8.01 -18.12 -3.27
CA LEU A 179 -7.42 -16.78 -3.20
C LEU A 179 -6.19 -16.84 -2.29
N ARG A 180 -5.02 -16.49 -2.80
CA ARG A 180 -3.76 -16.51 -2.05
C ARG A 180 -3.26 -15.09 -1.88
N TYR A 181 -2.99 -14.68 -0.65
CA TYR A 181 -2.48 -13.35 -0.35
C TYR A 181 -1.60 -13.35 0.88
N THR A 182 -0.78 -12.31 1.00
CA THR A 182 0.02 -12.06 2.19
C THR A 182 -0.52 -10.82 2.88
N ILE A 183 -0.89 -10.94 4.16
CA ILE A 183 -1.10 -9.79 5.03
C ILE A 183 0.26 -9.33 5.53
N THR A 184 0.62 -8.09 5.22
CA THR A 184 1.82 -7.42 5.73
C THR A 184 1.42 -6.52 6.88
N TYR A 185 2.01 -6.79 8.04
CA TYR A 185 1.89 -5.94 9.23
C TYR A 185 3.08 -4.99 9.25
N ALA A 186 2.79 -3.70 9.25
CA ALA A 186 3.78 -2.64 9.13
C ALA A 186 3.75 -1.69 10.33
N GLU A 187 4.93 -1.18 10.66
CA GLU A 187 5.14 -0.03 11.53
C GLU A 187 5.70 1.10 10.67
N LEU A 188 5.12 2.29 10.81
CA LEU A 188 5.64 3.52 10.24
C LEU A 188 5.98 4.50 11.37
N GLN A 189 7.24 4.89 11.44
CA GLN A 189 7.70 5.94 12.34
C GLN A 189 7.30 7.30 11.76
N MET A 190 6.32 7.95 12.38
CA MET A 190 6.01 9.36 12.14
C MET A 190 6.73 10.24 13.17
N PRO A 191 6.83 11.57 12.98
CA PRO A 191 7.56 12.43 13.90
C PRO A 191 7.12 12.38 15.37
N LYS A 192 5.84 12.10 15.64
CA LYS A 192 5.27 12.15 17.00
C LYS A 192 4.91 10.80 17.59
N GLU A 193 4.77 9.76 16.76
CA GLU A 193 4.39 8.42 17.20
C GLU A 193 4.69 7.39 16.12
N LYS A 194 4.59 6.12 16.49
CA LYS A 194 4.64 4.98 15.58
C LYS A 194 3.22 4.57 15.22
N ILE A 195 2.94 4.52 13.93
CA ILE A 195 1.66 4.07 13.41
C ILE A 195 1.80 2.61 13.00
N HIS A 196 0.85 1.79 13.42
CA HIS A 196 0.77 0.37 13.07
C HIS A 196 -0.43 0.16 12.16
N PHE A 197 -0.21 -0.51 11.03
CA PHE A 197 -1.28 -0.83 10.09
C PHE A 197 -0.97 -2.13 9.37
N LYS A 198 -1.99 -2.74 8.78
CA LYS A 198 -1.82 -3.90 7.91
C LYS A 198 -2.39 -3.67 6.53
N PHE A 199 -1.87 -4.41 5.57
CA PHE A 199 -2.35 -4.35 4.21
C PHE A 199 -2.02 -5.67 3.47
N ASN A 200 -2.83 -6.02 2.49
CA ASN A 200 -2.70 -7.19 1.64
C ASN A 200 -1.87 -6.86 0.39
N SER A 201 -1.08 -7.81 -0.06
CA SER A 201 -0.47 -7.79 -1.38
C SER A 201 -0.06 -9.20 -1.82
N ASP A 202 0.02 -9.40 -3.13
CA ASP A 202 0.44 -10.65 -3.78
C ASP A 202 1.91 -10.63 -4.29
N LEU A 203 2.63 -9.50 -4.18
CA LEU A 203 3.99 -9.31 -4.72
C LEU A 203 5.06 -9.00 -3.65
N LYS A 204 6.35 -8.98 -4.03
CA LYS A 204 7.51 -8.82 -3.12
C LYS A 204 7.86 -7.36 -2.73
N LYS A 205 7.64 -6.36 -3.59
CA LYS A 205 7.72 -4.92 -3.25
C LYS A 205 6.34 -4.33 -3.48
N LYS A 206 5.82 -3.58 -2.50
CA LYS A 206 4.38 -3.37 -2.33
C LYS A 206 3.98 -1.91 -2.12
N ILE A 207 4.94 -1.02 -1.91
CA ILE A 207 4.70 0.33 -1.42
C ILE A 207 5.70 1.31 -2.03
N GLU A 208 5.23 2.49 -2.41
CA GLU A 208 6.04 3.64 -2.79
C GLU A 208 5.69 4.82 -1.86
N PHE A 209 6.73 5.53 -1.41
CA PHE A 209 6.60 6.68 -0.51
C PHE A 209 6.78 7.99 -1.28
N PHE A 210 5.86 8.92 -1.05
CA PHE A 210 5.88 10.25 -1.65
C PHE A 210 5.89 11.33 -0.56
N GLY A 211 6.48 12.47 -0.89
CA GLY A 211 6.69 13.58 0.03
C GLY A 211 8.08 14.16 -0.09
N ASN A 212 8.52 14.81 0.98
CA ASN A 212 9.89 15.26 1.19
C ASN A 212 10.13 15.42 2.71
N GLU A 213 11.39 15.65 3.09
CA GLU A 213 11.78 15.80 4.49
C GLU A 213 11.01 16.92 5.22
N GLU A 214 10.70 18.02 4.54
CA GLU A 214 9.95 19.14 5.13
C GLU A 214 8.50 18.75 5.46
N LEU A 215 7.82 18.07 4.54
CA LEU A 215 6.48 17.53 4.75
C LEU A 215 6.48 16.47 5.85
N TYR A 216 7.47 15.60 5.86
CA TYR A 216 7.62 14.59 6.90
C TYR A 216 7.79 15.23 8.28
N LYS A 217 8.66 16.24 8.43
CA LYS A 217 8.81 17.00 9.69
C LYS A 217 7.50 17.65 10.15
N LYS A 218 6.63 18.04 9.21
CA LYS A 218 5.28 18.56 9.50
C LYS A 218 4.26 17.45 9.82
N GLY A 219 4.65 16.19 9.69
CA GLY A 219 3.82 15.03 9.99
C GLY A 219 3.01 14.50 8.81
N TYR A 220 3.43 14.80 7.57
CA TYR A 220 2.77 14.32 6.35
C TYR A 220 3.59 13.22 5.68
N MET A 221 2.92 12.14 5.26
CA MET A 221 3.50 11.12 4.40
C MET A 221 2.45 10.60 3.44
N PHE A 222 2.84 10.42 2.18
CA PHE A 222 1.98 9.85 1.14
C PHE A 222 2.48 8.46 0.81
N ILE A 223 1.55 7.52 0.72
CA ILE A 223 1.85 6.10 0.57
C ILE A 223 1.00 5.56 -0.56
N TYR A 224 1.66 5.05 -1.59
CA TYR A 224 0.99 4.30 -2.65
C TYR A 224 1.24 2.81 -2.44
N ILE A 225 0.18 2.03 -2.27
CA ILE A 225 0.26 0.57 -2.23
C ILE A 225 -0.23 0.06 -3.59
N PHE A 226 0.70 -0.50 -4.36
CA PHE A 226 0.47 -0.89 -5.75
C PHE A 226 0.24 -2.39 -5.91
N TYR A 227 -0.49 -2.75 -6.97
CA TYR A 227 -0.87 -4.10 -7.34
C TYR A 227 -1.69 -4.83 -6.25
N ASN A 228 -3.01 -4.63 -6.33
CA ASN A 228 -3.95 -5.58 -5.75
C ASN A 228 -4.80 -6.15 -6.88
N LEU A 229 -4.99 -7.46 -6.87
CA LEU A 229 -6.09 -8.03 -7.62
C LEU A 229 -7.38 -7.57 -6.94
N ASP A 230 -8.38 -7.12 -7.71
CA ASP A 230 -9.69 -6.64 -7.21
C ASP A 230 -10.42 -7.65 -6.30
N MET A 231 -9.99 -8.92 -6.34
CA MET A 231 -10.46 -9.99 -5.47
C MET A 231 -9.99 -9.88 -4.01
N PHE A 232 -9.07 -8.98 -3.67
CA PHE A 232 -8.62 -8.79 -2.30
C PHE A 232 -9.45 -7.72 -1.57
N PRO A 233 -9.88 -7.99 -0.33
CA PRO A 233 -10.83 -7.14 0.37
C PRO A 233 -10.26 -5.77 0.77
N HIS A 234 -8.94 -5.63 0.89
CA HIS A 234 -8.29 -4.39 1.31
C HIS A 234 -7.02 -4.16 0.50
N SER A 235 -6.51 -2.91 0.55
CA SER A 235 -5.06 -2.62 0.49
C SER A 235 -4.41 -2.08 -0.79
N GLY A 236 -5.16 -1.53 -1.74
CA GLY A 236 -4.59 -0.79 -2.88
C GLY A 236 -4.88 0.69 -2.80
N GLY A 237 -4.10 1.51 -3.48
CA GLY A 237 -4.42 2.92 -3.68
C GLY A 237 -3.42 3.88 -3.05
N LEU A 238 -3.74 5.18 -3.14
CA LEU A 238 -2.92 6.26 -2.63
C LEU A 238 -3.55 6.84 -1.36
N TYR A 239 -2.75 6.84 -0.30
CA TYR A 239 -3.13 7.27 1.03
C TYR A 239 -2.28 8.46 1.46
N VAL A 240 -2.86 9.34 2.26
CA VAL A 240 -2.13 10.38 2.97
C VAL A 240 -2.28 10.17 4.46
N ILE A 241 -1.15 10.10 5.16
CA ILE A 241 -1.06 10.16 6.62
C ILE A 241 -0.78 11.61 6.97
N ARG A 242 -1.61 12.19 7.83
CA ARG A 242 -1.48 13.61 8.22
C ARG A 242 -1.92 13.84 9.67
N PRO A 243 -1.50 14.94 10.31
CA PRO A 243 -2.00 15.27 11.64
C PRO A 243 -3.50 15.50 11.62
N LYS A 244 -4.20 15.01 12.65
CA LYS A 244 -5.63 15.31 12.84
C LYS A 244 -5.83 16.81 12.96
N THR A 245 -6.87 17.32 12.31
CA THR A 245 -7.29 18.70 12.55
C THR A 245 -7.81 18.78 13.98
N LYS A 246 -7.38 19.78 14.77
CA LYS A 246 -8.00 20.03 16.09
C LYS A 246 -9.48 20.29 15.84
N LYS A 247 -10.35 19.38 16.29
CA LYS A 247 -11.80 19.59 16.32
C LYS A 247 -12.15 20.59 17.41
#